data_AF-A0A7C4N0V9-F1
#
_entry.id   AF-A0A7C4N0V9-F1
#
_cell.length_a   1.000
_cell.length_b   1.000
_cell.length_c   1.000
_cell.angle_alpha   90.00
_cell.angle_beta   90.00
_cell.angle_gamma   90.00
#
_symmetry.space_group_name_H-M   'P 1'
#
loop_
_entity.id
_entity.type
_entity.pdbx_description
1 polymer ?
#
loop_
_entity_poly.entity_id
_entity_poly.type
_entity_poly.pdbx_seq_one_letter_code
_entity_poly.pdbx_strand_id
1 'polypeptide(L)'
;MNTDKKILRREIAARVAKHRGDLVAITQSLIRIPSVNPPGDYDAMAKRMIELYKREGLEPVVACASREEIERLGLTHPRPNILALHKGKVRTPVFCLD
;
A
#
# COMPACT_ATOMS: atom_id res chain seq x y z
N MET A 1 -4.06 -28.45 15.89
CA MET A 1 -3.05 -27.80 15.00
C MET A 1 -3.39 -27.84 13.51
N ASN A 2 -3.67 -29.00 12.89
CA ASN A 2 -3.96 -29.04 11.43
C ASN A 2 -5.40 -28.61 11.11
N THR A 3 -6.35 -28.91 12.00
CA THR A 3 -7.77 -28.51 11.88
C THR A 3 -7.93 -26.99 12.03
N ASP A 4 -7.25 -26.37 12.98
CA ASP A 4 -7.30 -24.92 13.24
C ASP A 4 -6.80 -24.11 12.05
N LYS A 5 -5.70 -24.55 11.43
CA LYS A 5 -5.17 -23.94 10.19
C LYS A 5 -6.14 -24.08 9.02
N LYS A 6 -6.84 -25.20 8.90
CA LYS A 6 -7.86 -25.41 7.85
C LYS A 6 -9.06 -24.49 8.04
N ILE A 7 -9.54 -24.35 9.29
CA ILE A 7 -10.64 -23.45 9.64
C ILE A 7 -10.25 -22.00 9.31
N LEU A 8 -9.08 -21.55 9.78
CA LEU A 8 -8.59 -20.20 9.52
C LEU A 8 -8.46 -19.90 8.01
N ARG A 9 -7.91 -20.82 7.22
CA ARG A 9 -7.81 -20.66 5.76
C ARG A 9 -9.17 -20.49 5.10
N ARG A 10 -10.16 -21.27 5.54
CA ARG A 10 -11.54 -21.18 5.03
C ARG A 10 -12.17 -19.83 5.36
N GLU A 11 -11.97 -19.34 6.59
CA GLU A 11 -12.45 -18.02 7.02
C GLU A 11 -11.81 -16.88 6.23
N ILE A 12 -10.48 -16.94 6.02
CA ILE A 12 -9.75 -15.98 5.19
C ILE A 12 -10.31 -16.00 3.75
N ALA A 13 -10.45 -17.18 3.15
CA ALA A 13 -10.98 -17.31 1.80
C ALA A 13 -12.41 -16.75 1.68
N ALA A 14 -13.27 -17.02 2.66
CA ALA A 14 -14.63 -16.46 2.70
C ALA A 14 -14.63 -14.93 2.82
N ARG A 15 -13.72 -14.37 3.63
CA ARG A 15 -13.58 -12.91 3.77
C ARG A 15 -13.08 -12.26 2.48
N VAL A 16 -12.08 -12.86 1.82
CA VAL A 16 -11.61 -12.40 0.50
C VAL A 16 -12.73 -12.46 -0.53
N ALA A 17 -13.50 -13.56 -0.58
CA ALA A 17 -14.62 -13.70 -1.50
C ALA A 17 -15.71 -12.64 -1.25
N LYS A 18 -16.03 -12.35 0.02
CA LYS A 18 -16.97 -11.30 0.43
C LYS A 18 -16.55 -9.91 -0.09
N HIS A 19 -15.26 -9.60 -0.09
CA HIS A 19 -14.71 -8.30 -0.53
C HIS A 19 -14.25 -8.27 -1.99
N ARG A 20 -14.60 -9.28 -2.80
CA ARG A 20 -14.16 -9.38 -4.20
C ARG A 20 -14.48 -8.12 -5.02
N GLY A 21 -15.67 -7.54 -4.83
CA GLY A 21 -16.09 -6.32 -5.55
C GLY A 21 -15.19 -5.13 -5.23
N ASP A 22 -14.91 -4.91 -3.93
CA ASP A 22 -14.04 -3.84 -3.46
C ASP A 22 -12.62 -4.00 -3.99
N LEU A 23 -12.07 -5.23 -3.95
CA LEU A 23 -10.75 -5.54 -4.50
C LEU A 23 -10.66 -5.18 -5.98
N VAL A 24 -11.66 -5.57 -6.78
CA VAL A 24 -11.71 -5.21 -8.21
C VAL A 24 -11.79 -3.69 -8.39
N ALA A 25 -12.66 -3.00 -7.64
CA ALA A 25 -12.82 -1.55 -7.76
C ALA A 25 -11.55 -0.78 -7.36
N ILE A 26 -10.87 -1.21 -6.29
CA ILE A 26 -9.59 -0.64 -5.85
C ILE A 26 -8.55 -0.86 -6.94
N THR A 27 -8.35 -2.09 -7.41
CA THR A 27 -7.37 -2.40 -8.46
C THR A 27 -7.66 -1.58 -9.73
N GLN A 28 -8.92 -1.54 -10.19
CA GLN A 28 -9.31 -0.72 -11.33
C GLN A 28 -9.02 0.78 -11.14
N SER A 29 -9.17 1.30 -9.92
CA SER A 29 -8.84 2.70 -9.63
C SER A 29 -7.33 2.96 -9.68
N LEU A 30 -6.51 1.99 -9.28
CA LEU A 30 -5.06 2.12 -9.28
C LEU A 30 -4.48 2.01 -10.70
N ILE A 31 -4.91 1.03 -11.50
CA ILE A 31 -4.39 0.82 -12.86
C ILE A 31 -4.73 1.97 -13.83
N ARG A 32 -5.75 2.78 -13.53
CA ARG A 32 -6.13 3.94 -14.34
C ARG A 32 -5.22 5.15 -14.10
N ILE A 33 -4.45 5.13 -13.02
CA ILE A 33 -3.45 6.17 -12.74
C ILE A 33 -2.19 5.80 -13.54
N PRO A 34 -1.72 6.66 -14.45
CA PRO A 34 -0.57 6.34 -15.30
C PRO A 34 0.73 6.39 -14.47
N SER A 35 1.05 5.34 -13.72
CA SER A 35 2.18 5.31 -12.77
C SER A 35 3.44 4.65 -13.31
N VAL A 36 3.63 4.63 -14.63
CA VAL A 36 4.78 3.98 -15.30
C VAL A 36 6.05 4.81 -15.11
N ASN A 37 7.18 4.12 -14.89
CA ASN A 37 8.50 4.73 -14.73
C ASN A 37 9.05 5.26 -16.08
N PRO A 38 9.67 6.44 -16.14
CA PRO A 38 9.01 7.70 -16.48
C PRO A 38 8.62 7.90 -17.96
N PRO A 39 7.61 8.77 -18.21
CA PRO A 39 6.91 9.59 -17.21
C PRO A 39 5.58 8.99 -16.70
N GLY A 40 5.30 9.15 -15.40
CA GLY A 40 4.05 8.75 -14.76
C GLY A 40 3.55 9.74 -13.68
N ASP A 41 2.25 9.73 -13.40
CA ASP A 41 1.56 10.58 -12.42
C ASP A 41 1.66 9.99 -11.01
N TYR A 42 2.80 10.24 -10.37
CA TYR A 42 3.08 9.75 -9.03
C TYR A 42 2.30 10.47 -7.94
N ASP A 43 1.90 11.73 -8.17
CA ASP A 43 1.13 12.51 -7.19
C ASP A 43 -0.30 11.99 -7.09
N ALA A 44 -0.95 11.68 -8.22
CA ALA A 44 -2.25 11.04 -8.22
C ALA A 44 -2.20 9.65 -7.55
N MET A 45 -1.14 8.87 -7.82
CA MET A 45 -0.95 7.56 -7.18
C MET A 45 -0.77 7.68 -5.67
N ALA A 46 0.10 8.59 -5.22
CA ALA A 46 0.34 8.85 -3.80
C ALA A 46 -0.94 9.27 -3.09
N LYS A 47 -1.69 10.22 -3.67
CA LYS A 47 -2.97 10.68 -3.13
C LYS A 47 -3.97 9.53 -3.02
N ARG A 48 -4.08 8.70 -4.06
CA ARG A 48 -5.00 7.55 -4.07
C ARG A 48 -4.65 6.53 -2.99
N MET A 49 -3.38 6.20 -2.83
CA MET A 49 -2.90 5.27 -1.80
C MET A 49 -3.16 5.79 -0.38
N ILE A 50 -2.92 7.09 -0.14
CA ILE A 50 -3.22 7.75 1.14
C ILE A 50 -4.70 7.62 1.49
N GLU A 51 -5.59 7.90 0.53
CA GLU A 51 -7.04 7.78 0.73
C GLU A 51 -7.45 6.34 1.07
N LEU A 52 -6.89 5.35 0.38
CA LEU A 52 -7.18 3.94 0.62
C LEU A 52 -6.72 3.50 2.02
N TYR A 53 -5.50 3.84 2.43
CA TYR A 53 -5.01 3.51 3.77
C TYR A 53 -5.82 4.19 4.87
N LYS A 54 -6.21 5.46 4.69
CA LYS A 54 -7.07 6.17 5.65
C LYS A 54 -8.46 5.54 5.79
N ARG A 55 -9.04 5.02 4.71
CA ARG A 55 -10.32 4.28 4.76
C ARG A 55 -10.24 3.00 5.60
N GLU A 56 -9.07 2.37 5.65
CA GLU A 56 -8.78 1.22 6.51
C GLU A 56 -8.38 1.62 7.94
N GLY A 57 -8.45 2.90 8.29
CA GLY A 57 -8.11 3.41 9.62
C GLY A 57 -6.60 3.46 9.91
N LEU A 58 -5.77 3.51 8.87
CA LEU A 58 -4.32 3.65 9.00
C LEU A 58 -3.89 5.11 8.84
N GLU A 59 -2.67 5.40 9.30
CA GLU A 59 -2.03 6.71 9.24
C GLU A 59 -0.84 6.67 8.26
N PRO A 60 -1.07 6.88 6.95
CA PRO A 60 -0.01 6.83 5.96
C PRO A 60 0.90 8.07 6.01
N VAL A 61 2.20 7.85 5.86
CA VAL A 61 3.26 8.86 5.76
C VAL A 61 3.86 8.82 4.36
N VAL A 62 4.07 9.98 3.75
CA VAL A 62 4.80 10.11 2.49
C VAL A 62 6.27 10.30 2.79
N ALA A 63 7.11 9.40 2.31
CA ALA A 63 8.56 9.46 2.45
C ALA A 63 9.20 9.67 1.08
N CYS A 64 10.01 10.72 0.95
CA CYS A 64 10.71 11.05 -0.30
C CYS A 64 12.13 11.50 0.00
N ALA A 65 13.05 11.31 -0.95
CA ALA A 65 14.37 11.91 -0.89
C ALA A 65 14.26 13.43 -0.89
N SER A 66 15.19 14.11 -0.22
CA SER A 66 15.18 15.58 -0.20
C SER A 66 15.50 16.13 -1.59
N ARG A 67 14.83 17.21 -1.96
CA ARG A 67 14.99 17.84 -3.28
C ARG A 67 16.41 18.37 -3.47
N GLU A 68 16.95 18.99 -2.43
CA GLU A 68 18.29 19.57 -2.39
C GLU A 68 19.39 18.52 -2.62
N GLU A 69 19.27 17.33 -2.00
CA GLU A 69 20.27 16.25 -2.20
C GLU A 69 20.19 15.65 -3.60
N ILE A 70 18.97 15.46 -4.13
CA ILE A 70 18.77 14.95 -5.49
C ILE A 70 19.33 15.91 -6.54
N GLU A 71 19.05 17.21 -6.39
CA GLU A 71 19.56 18.25 -7.29
C GLU A 71 21.10 18.32 -7.24
N ARG A 72 21.68 18.26 -6.03
CA ARG A 72 23.15 18.22 -5.85
C ARG A 72 23.80 17.01 -6.55
N LEU A 73 23.10 15.89 -6.64
CA LEU A 73 23.58 14.66 -7.29
C LEU A 73 23.26 14.63 -8.80
N GLY A 74 22.56 15.63 -9.34
CA GLY A 74 22.14 15.66 -10.75
C GLY A 74 21.18 14.52 -11.13
N LEU A 75 20.42 14.00 -10.16
CA LEU A 75 19.52 12.87 -10.36
C LEU A 75 18.09 13.34 -10.66
N THR A 76 17.29 12.46 -11.27
CA THR A 76 15.86 12.69 -11.40
C THR A 76 15.18 12.53 -10.04
N HIS A 77 14.26 13.43 -9.72
CA HIS A 77 13.49 13.35 -8.48
C HIS A 77 12.71 12.02 -8.40
N PRO A 78 12.91 11.22 -7.34
CA PRO A 78 12.35 9.88 -7.29
C PRO A 78 10.85 9.91 -7.00
N ARG A 79 10.19 8.78 -7.28
CA ARG A 79 8.82 8.51 -6.85
C ARG A 79 8.76 8.48 -5.32
N PRO A 80 7.77 9.13 -4.67
CA PRO A 80 7.59 9.04 -3.24
C PRO A 80 7.16 7.64 -2.81
N ASN A 81 7.59 7.21 -1.62
CA ASN A 81 7.09 6.03 -0.94
C ASN A 81 5.93 6.41 -0.02
N ILE A 82 4.95 5.51 0.11
CA ILE A 82 3.82 5.65 1.04
C ILE A 82 3.94 4.55 2.08
N LEU A 83 4.12 4.95 3.34
CA LEU A 83 4.33 4.04 4.46
C LEU A 83 3.12 4.07 5.37
N ALA A 84 2.50 2.94 5.64
CA ALA A 84 1.39 2.83 6.61
C ALA A 84 1.72 1.76 7.66
N LEU A 85 1.49 2.07 8.94
CA LEU A 85 1.79 1.17 10.04
C LEU A 85 0.51 0.70 10.74
N HIS A 86 0.34 -0.61 10.84
CA HIS A 86 -0.61 -1.22 11.75
C HIS A 86 0.14 -1.79 12.97
N LYS A 87 -0.13 -1.26 14.17
CA LYS A 87 0.50 -1.73 15.42
C LYS A 87 -0.29 -2.90 15.99
N GLY A 88 0.30 -4.09 15.99
CA GLY A 88 -0.24 -5.27 16.67
C GLY A 88 -0.25 -5.13 18.20
N LYS A 89 -1.00 -5.99 18.87
CA LYS A 89 -1.21 -5.95 20.34
C LYS A 89 -0.11 -6.65 21.15
N VAL A 90 0.76 -7.40 20.50
CA VAL A 90 1.76 -8.28 21.13
C VAL A 90 3.13 -8.04 20.48
N ARG A 91 4.20 -8.28 21.23
CA ARG A 91 5.58 -8.25 20.71
C ARG A 91 5.84 -9.49 19.84
N THR A 92 5.32 -9.46 18.63
CA THR A 92 5.44 -10.49 17.60
C THR A 92 6.34 -10.03 16.46
N PRO A 93 6.74 -10.94 15.55
CA PRO A 93 7.45 -10.58 14.32
C PRO A 93 6.74 -9.46 13.55
N VAL A 94 7.53 -8.52 13.03
CA VAL A 94 7.04 -7.46 12.15
C VAL A 94 6.98 -8.01 10.74
N PHE A 95 5.86 -7.79 10.06
CA PHE A 95 5.69 -8.13 8.65
C PHE A 95 5.63 -6.83 7.83
N CYS A 96 6.57 -6.67 6.91
CA CYS A 96 6.58 -5.58 5.94
C CYS A 96 6.02 -6.11 4.62
N LEU A 97 5.08 -5.37 4.03
CA LEU A 97 4.56 -5.60 2.68
C LEU A 97 5.14 -4.51 1.80
N ASP A 98 6.07 -4.89 0.91
CA ASP A 98 6.68 -4.03 -0.11
C ASP A 98 6.12 -4.28 -1.52
#